data_AF-D3B3T0-F1
#
_entry.id   AF-D3B3T0-F1
#
_cell.length_a   1.000
_cell.length_b   1.000
_cell.length_c   1.000
_cell.angle_alpha   90.00
_cell.angle_beta   90.00
_cell.angle_gamma   90.00
#
_symmetry.space_group_name_H-M   'P 1'
#
loop_
_entity.id
_entity.type
_entity.pdbx_description
1 polymer ?
#
loop_
_entity_poly.entity_id
_entity_poly.type
_entity_poly.pdbx_seq_one_letter_code
_entity_poly.pdbx_strand_id
1 'polypeptide(L)'
;MNDLDLICQIKALVLLDSNGKRIHSAFYDQNIEEFKTEKDRRAFESKVHEKNKITNSELEIIDQFIVVGGKTGELELFIVGYKNVNELVLLDVFNVLTSLMRRICATEDSSVITKKGILDNYWVLRLYLDEIISDGIVFEVDEETIVARTPLADQGATDLNNAIEMAKERFSYFTKGR
;
A
#
# COMPACT_ATOMS: atom_id res chain seq x y z
N MET A 1 -7.08 25.41 14.11
CA MET A 1 -6.40 24.12 13.94
C MET A 1 -6.97 23.23 15.01
N ASN A 2 -7.86 22.31 14.64
CA ASN A 2 -8.43 21.39 15.62
C ASN A 2 -7.33 20.42 16.05
N ASP A 3 -7.31 20.01 17.31
CA ASP A 3 -6.30 19.05 17.80
C ASP A 3 -6.32 17.72 17.04
N LEU A 4 -7.45 17.36 16.39
CA LEU A 4 -7.53 16.22 15.46
C LEU A 4 -6.74 16.41 14.16
N ASP A 5 -6.55 17.64 13.67
CA ASP A 5 -5.79 17.92 12.44
C ASP A 5 -4.30 17.52 12.59
N LEU A 6 -3.82 17.48 13.83
CA LEU A 6 -2.48 17.02 14.24
C LEU A 6 -2.37 15.49 14.36
N ILE A 7 -3.50 14.75 14.42
CA ILE A 7 -3.50 13.30 14.62
C ILE A 7 -3.37 12.56 13.28
N CYS A 8 -4.03 13.05 12.22
CA CYS A 8 -3.94 12.44 10.89
C CYS A 8 -2.55 12.69 10.29
N GLN A 9 -1.69 11.66 10.34
CA GLN A 9 -0.33 11.72 9.81
C GLN A 9 -0.32 11.61 8.28
N ILE A 10 -1.26 10.82 7.72
CA ILE A 10 -1.43 10.66 6.28
C ILE A 10 -2.59 11.53 5.82
N LYS A 11 -2.31 12.44 4.89
CA LYS A 11 -3.31 13.35 4.30
C LYS A 11 -3.86 12.79 3.00
N ALA A 12 -3.02 12.15 2.20
CA ALA A 12 -3.46 11.42 1.03
C ALA A 12 -2.56 10.22 0.70
N LEU A 13 -3.14 9.25 0.01
CA LEU A 13 -2.45 8.16 -0.65
C LEU A 13 -2.87 8.19 -2.12
N VAL A 14 -1.89 8.13 -3.02
CA VAL A 14 -2.11 8.25 -4.46
C VAL A 14 -1.37 7.13 -5.17
N LEU A 15 -2.09 6.32 -5.93
CA LEU A 15 -1.57 5.26 -6.78
C LEU A 15 -1.99 5.52 -8.23
N LEU A 16 -1.01 5.79 -9.08
CA LEU A 16 -1.20 6.13 -10.50
C LEU A 16 -0.59 5.05 -11.40
N ASP A 17 -1.07 4.97 -12.63
CA ASP A 17 -0.35 4.30 -13.71
C ASP A 17 0.77 5.19 -14.28
N SER A 18 1.60 4.61 -15.16
CA SER A 18 2.71 5.30 -15.82
C SER A 18 2.31 6.54 -16.63
N ASN A 19 1.01 6.71 -16.95
CA ASN A 19 0.48 7.85 -17.69
C ASN A 19 -0.17 8.89 -16.77
N GLY A 20 -0.09 8.72 -15.45
CA GLY A 20 -0.69 9.63 -14.47
C GLY A 20 -2.19 9.39 -14.27
N LYS A 21 -2.74 8.28 -14.79
CA LYS A 21 -4.15 7.94 -14.57
C LYS A 21 -4.29 7.25 -13.22
N ARG A 22 -5.24 7.74 -12.41
CA ARG A 22 -5.60 7.17 -11.12
C ARG A 22 -5.98 5.68 -11.22
N ILE A 23 -5.31 4.87 -10.42
CA ILE A 23 -5.72 3.49 -10.09
C ILE A 23 -6.46 3.50 -8.75
N HIS A 24 -5.85 4.12 -7.74
CA HIS A 24 -6.44 4.30 -6.42
C HIS A 24 -6.03 5.66 -5.86
N SER A 25 -6.93 6.34 -5.16
CA SER A 25 -6.54 7.43 -4.28
C SER A 25 -7.48 7.56 -3.10
N ALA A 26 -6.90 7.91 -1.96
CA ALA A 26 -7.61 8.17 -0.72
C ALA A 26 -7.13 9.52 -0.17
N PHE A 27 -8.06 10.41 0.11
CA PHE A 27 -7.80 11.73 0.67
C PHE A 27 -8.53 11.80 2.01
N TYR A 28 -7.76 11.80 3.10
CA TYR A 28 -8.28 11.58 4.45
C TYR A 28 -8.67 12.89 5.15
N ASP A 29 -8.07 14.01 4.75
CA ASP A 29 -8.33 15.32 5.35
C ASP A 29 -9.20 16.18 4.44
N GLN A 30 -10.46 16.38 4.84
CA GLN A 30 -11.45 17.15 4.08
C GLN A 30 -11.34 18.68 4.32
N ASN A 31 -10.52 19.11 5.29
CA ASN A 31 -10.30 20.53 5.57
C ASN A 31 -9.35 21.19 4.57
N ILE A 32 -8.62 20.37 3.80
CA ILE A 32 -7.68 20.79 2.77
C ILE A 32 -8.44 21.16 1.50
N GLU A 33 -8.32 22.43 1.07
CA GLU A 33 -8.97 22.95 -0.14
C GLU A 33 -8.64 22.10 -1.37
N GLU A 34 -7.37 21.72 -1.53
CA GLU A 34 -6.87 20.88 -2.62
C GLU A 34 -7.51 19.48 -2.67
N PHE A 35 -8.15 19.04 -1.57
CA PHE A 35 -8.76 17.71 -1.45
C PHE A 35 -10.29 17.73 -1.38
N LYS A 36 -10.92 18.91 -1.44
CA LYS A 36 -12.38 19.06 -1.27
C LYS A 36 -13.17 18.46 -2.40
N THR A 37 -12.85 18.80 -3.65
CA THR A 37 -13.60 18.31 -4.81
C THR A 37 -12.82 17.27 -5.59
N GLU A 38 -13.53 16.42 -6.33
CA GLU A 38 -12.90 15.47 -7.24
C GLU A 38 -12.04 16.15 -8.31
N LYS A 39 -12.37 17.39 -8.69
CA LYS A 39 -11.56 18.20 -9.60
C LYS A 39 -10.23 18.58 -8.97
N ASP A 40 -10.25 19.03 -7.71
CA ASP A 40 -9.05 19.47 -6.99
C ASP A 40 -8.14 18.27 -6.70
N ARG A 41 -8.71 17.13 -6.30
CA ARG A 41 -7.98 15.86 -6.13
C ARG A 41 -7.24 15.45 -7.40
N ARG A 42 -7.89 15.52 -8.56
CA ARG A 42 -7.26 15.21 -9.86
C ARG A 42 -6.17 16.21 -10.24
N ALA A 43 -6.36 17.48 -9.92
CA ALA A 43 -5.34 18.50 -10.14
C ALA A 43 -4.10 18.23 -9.27
N PHE A 44 -4.31 17.85 -8.02
CA PHE A 44 -3.23 17.45 -7.12
C PHE A 44 -2.48 16.20 -7.63
N GLU A 45 -3.21 15.14 -8.02
CA GLU A 45 -2.62 13.92 -8.60
C GLU A 45 -1.77 14.23 -9.85
N SER A 46 -2.28 15.08 -10.74
CA SER A 46 -1.55 15.49 -11.94
C SER A 46 -0.28 16.26 -11.59
N LYS A 47 -0.35 17.14 -10.58
CA LYS A 47 0.80 17.91 -10.09
C LYS A 47 1.88 17.01 -9.50
N VAL A 48 1.51 16.02 -8.69
CA VAL A 48 2.44 15.02 -8.12
C VAL A 48 3.11 14.23 -9.24
N HIS A 49 2.33 13.73 -10.21
CA HIS A 49 2.83 12.98 -11.35
C HIS A 49 3.82 13.77 -12.22
N GLU A 50 3.48 15.02 -12.57
CA GLU A 50 4.36 15.90 -13.35
C GLU A 50 5.66 16.21 -12.61
N LYS A 51 5.58 16.46 -11.30
CA LYS A 51 6.75 16.73 -10.47
C LYS A 51 7.67 15.50 -10.40
N ASN A 52 7.12 14.32 -10.13
CA ASN A 52 7.86 13.06 -10.05
C ASN A 52 8.60 12.76 -11.37
N LYS A 53 7.97 13.02 -12.53
CA LYS A 53 8.61 12.85 -13.85
C LYS A 53 9.86 13.71 -14.04
N ILE A 54 9.92 14.89 -13.42
CA ILE A 54 11.03 15.83 -13.57
C ILE A 54 12.15 15.49 -12.61
N THR A 55 11.83 15.21 -11.35
CA THR A 55 12.83 15.09 -10.29
C THR A 55 13.28 13.65 -10.04
N ASN A 56 12.38 12.68 -10.22
CA ASN A 56 12.59 11.28 -9.88
C ASN A 56 13.17 11.11 -8.44
N SER A 57 12.70 11.94 -7.51
CA SER A 57 13.07 11.90 -6.10
C SER A 57 12.05 11.12 -5.31
N GLU A 58 12.53 10.33 -4.34
CA GLU A 58 11.69 9.57 -3.41
C GLU A 58 11.02 10.45 -2.36
N LEU A 59 11.54 11.65 -2.13
CA LEU A 59 10.97 12.65 -1.24
C LEU A 59 10.90 14.00 -1.94
N GLU A 60 9.70 14.57 -1.98
CA GLU A 60 9.43 15.85 -2.61
C GLU A 60 8.58 16.74 -1.69
N ILE A 61 8.77 18.06 -1.84
CA ILE A 61 7.91 19.05 -1.20
C ILE A 61 7.07 19.71 -2.28
N ILE A 62 5.75 19.59 -2.14
CA ILE A 62 4.77 20.18 -3.05
C ILE A 62 3.84 21.07 -2.23
N ASP A 63 3.97 22.39 -2.41
CA ASP A 63 3.28 23.42 -1.64
C ASP A 63 3.51 23.28 -0.12
N GLN A 64 2.49 22.82 0.60
CA GLN A 64 2.48 22.60 2.05
C GLN A 64 2.64 21.13 2.44
N PHE A 65 2.80 20.25 1.45
CA PHE A 65 2.87 18.80 1.62
C PHE A 65 4.29 18.28 1.44
N ILE A 66 4.60 17.25 2.22
CA ILE A 66 5.67 16.31 1.93
C ILE A 66 5.05 15.12 1.24
N VAL A 67 5.66 14.72 0.13
CA VAL A 67 5.25 13.59 -0.70
C VAL A 67 6.40 12.60 -0.71
N VAL A 68 6.16 11.41 -0.16
CA VAL A 68 7.12 10.30 -0.19
C VAL A 68 6.62 9.25 -1.19
N GLY A 69 7.52 8.80 -2.05
CA GLY A 69 7.28 7.72 -2.99
C GLY A 69 7.75 8.05 -4.40
N GLY A 70 7.27 7.27 -5.37
CA GLY A 70 7.72 7.37 -6.74
C GLY A 70 7.41 6.12 -7.54
N LYS A 71 8.21 5.90 -8.58
CA LYS A 71 8.02 4.77 -9.50
C LYS A 71 8.21 3.44 -8.79
N THR A 72 7.18 2.61 -8.87
CA THR A 72 7.08 1.30 -8.20
C THR A 72 6.62 0.26 -9.23
N GLY A 73 7.59 -0.39 -9.88
CA GLY A 73 7.32 -1.26 -11.04
C GLY A 73 6.78 -0.46 -12.23
N GLU A 74 5.59 -0.84 -12.71
CA GLU A 74 4.86 -0.11 -13.77
C GLU A 74 3.98 1.04 -13.25
N LEU A 75 3.89 1.20 -11.93
CA LEU A 75 3.01 2.15 -11.27
C LEU A 75 3.80 3.27 -10.58
N GLU A 76 3.08 4.24 -10.05
CA GLU A 76 3.63 5.27 -9.18
C GLU A 76 2.82 5.33 -7.89
N LEU A 77 3.49 5.23 -6.75
CA LEU A 77 2.86 5.26 -5.43
C LEU A 77 3.39 6.46 -4.66
N PHE A 78 2.48 7.23 -4.06
CA PHE A 78 2.81 8.41 -3.27
C PHE A 78 2.00 8.45 -1.96
N ILE A 79 2.71 8.71 -0.87
CA ILE A 79 2.16 8.92 0.47
C ILE A 79 2.39 10.39 0.83
N VAL A 80 1.31 11.08 1.22
CA VAL A 80 1.30 12.53 1.39
C VAL A 80 1.01 12.88 2.84
N GLY A 81 1.87 13.69 3.43
CA GLY A 81 1.69 14.30 4.74
C GLY A 81 1.86 15.82 4.67
N TYR A 82 1.54 16.54 5.75
CA TYR A 82 1.96 17.94 5.85
C TYR A 82 3.46 18.06 6.08
N LYS A 83 4.03 19.21 5.72
CA LYS A 83 5.45 19.53 5.90
C LYS A 83 6.02 19.46 7.32
N ASN A 84 5.17 19.32 8.33
CA ASN A 84 5.55 19.23 9.74
C ASN A 84 5.37 17.82 10.32
N VAL A 85 4.91 16.85 9.52
CA VAL A 85 4.81 15.44 9.91
C VAL A 85 6.17 14.77 9.76
N ASN A 86 6.45 13.77 10.60
CA ASN A 86 7.64 12.93 10.47
C ASN A 86 7.60 12.13 9.16
N GLU A 87 8.52 12.41 8.25
CA GLU A 87 8.59 11.78 6.94
C GLU A 87 8.86 10.27 7.03
N LEU A 88 9.49 9.80 8.11
CA LEU A 88 9.76 8.38 8.32
C LEU A 88 8.47 7.57 8.39
N VAL A 89 7.38 8.12 8.94
CA VAL A 89 6.10 7.42 8.98
C VAL A 89 5.51 7.29 7.58
N LEU A 90 5.65 8.32 6.73
CA LEU A 90 5.21 8.24 5.33
C LEU A 90 6.03 7.19 4.56
N LEU A 91 7.33 7.12 4.85
CA LEU A 91 8.25 6.15 4.26
C LEU A 91 7.92 4.71 4.69
N ASP A 92 7.62 4.47 5.96
CA ASP A 92 7.22 3.15 6.46
C ASP A 92 5.94 2.66 5.76
N VAL A 93 4.94 3.54 5.63
CA VAL A 93 3.70 3.26 4.87
C VAL A 93 3.99 2.98 3.39
N PHE A 94 4.86 3.78 2.77
CA PHE A 94 5.27 3.56 1.38
C PHE A 94 5.95 2.19 1.19
N ASN A 95 6.85 1.83 2.10
CA ASN A 95 7.61 0.58 2.06
C ASN A 95 6.72 -0.64 2.26
N VAL A 96 5.87 -0.65 3.30
CA VAL A 96 4.99 -1.79 3.58
C VAL A 96 3.99 -1.99 2.45
N LEU A 97 3.39 -0.91 1.93
CA LEU A 97 2.45 -1.01 0.82
C LEU A 97 3.13 -1.48 -0.47
N THR A 98 4.35 -1.00 -0.75
CA THR A 98 5.14 -1.49 -1.88
C THR A 98 5.42 -2.99 -1.75
N SER A 99 5.78 -3.46 -0.56
CA SER A 99 6.02 -4.89 -0.32
C SER A 99 4.76 -5.73 -0.54
N LEU A 100 3.64 -5.30 0.05
CA LEU A 100 2.33 -5.94 -0.12
C LEU A 100 1.86 -5.94 -1.58
N MET A 101 2.11 -4.87 -2.33
CA MET A 101 1.82 -4.81 -3.78
C MET A 101 2.68 -5.79 -4.58
N ARG A 102 3.97 -5.99 -4.21
CA ARG A 102 4.80 -7.05 -4.81
C ARG A 102 4.23 -8.42 -4.51
N ARG A 103 3.76 -8.65 -3.28
CA ARG A 103 3.10 -9.90 -2.88
C ARG A 103 1.83 -10.16 -3.68
N ILE A 104 1.01 -9.15 -3.94
CA ILE A 104 -0.18 -9.25 -4.80
C ILE A 104 0.18 -9.66 -6.23
N CYS A 105 1.28 -9.11 -6.77
CA CYS A 105 1.71 -9.37 -8.14
C CYS A 105 2.64 -10.59 -8.27
N ALA A 106 2.97 -11.26 -7.16
CA ALA A 106 3.93 -12.34 -7.17
C ALA A 106 3.39 -13.56 -7.93
N THR A 107 4.19 -14.04 -8.87
CA THR A 107 4.03 -15.31 -9.58
C THR A 107 5.30 -16.15 -9.39
N GLU A 108 5.30 -17.39 -9.87
CA GLU A 108 6.48 -18.27 -9.80
C GLU A 108 7.72 -17.64 -10.47
N ASP A 109 7.51 -16.80 -11.50
CA ASP A 109 8.58 -16.25 -12.34
C ASP A 109 8.88 -14.76 -12.10
N SER A 110 8.02 -14.03 -11.37
CA SER A 110 8.14 -12.56 -11.23
C SER A 110 7.45 -12.02 -10.00
N SER A 111 8.03 -10.97 -9.40
CA SER A 111 7.41 -10.15 -8.34
C SER A 111 7.28 -8.68 -8.74
N VAL A 112 7.36 -8.40 -10.04
CA VAL A 112 7.23 -7.04 -10.57
C VAL A 112 5.80 -6.55 -10.38
N ILE A 113 5.66 -5.35 -9.80
CA ILE A 113 4.38 -4.68 -9.66
C ILE A 113 3.90 -4.23 -11.04
N THR A 114 2.80 -4.82 -11.51
CA THR A 114 2.18 -4.51 -12.79
C THR A 114 0.79 -3.93 -12.60
N LYS A 115 0.35 -3.08 -13.54
CA LYS A 115 -1.01 -2.53 -13.51
C LYS A 115 -2.07 -3.62 -13.53
N LYS A 116 -1.85 -4.66 -14.35
CA LYS A 116 -2.77 -5.80 -14.47
C LYS A 116 -2.86 -6.58 -13.17
N GLY A 117 -1.72 -6.93 -12.56
CA GLY A 117 -1.70 -7.70 -11.31
C GLY A 117 -2.44 -7.01 -10.17
N ILE A 118 -2.27 -5.69 -10.05
CA ILE A 118 -3.01 -4.88 -9.06
C ILE A 118 -4.50 -4.80 -9.37
N LEU A 119 -4.90 -4.58 -10.63
CA LEU A 119 -6.32 -4.46 -10.98
C LEU A 119 -7.08 -5.78 -10.85
N ASP A 120 -6.46 -6.91 -11.24
CA ASP A 120 -7.05 -8.24 -11.11
C ASP A 120 -7.27 -8.63 -9.64
N ASN A 121 -6.42 -8.12 -8.73
CA ASN A 121 -6.47 -8.39 -7.30
C ASN A 121 -6.75 -7.11 -6.47
N TYR A 122 -7.50 -6.16 -7.03
CA TYR A 122 -7.74 -4.86 -6.40
C TYR A 122 -8.42 -4.98 -5.02
N TRP A 123 -9.22 -6.02 -4.83
CA TRP A 123 -9.86 -6.29 -3.55
C TRP A 123 -8.84 -6.60 -2.44
N VAL A 124 -7.75 -7.32 -2.75
CA VAL A 124 -6.67 -7.61 -1.79
C VAL A 124 -5.94 -6.33 -1.42
N LEU A 125 -5.60 -5.52 -2.43
CA LEU A 125 -5.00 -4.19 -2.21
C LEU A 125 -5.88 -3.37 -1.26
N ARG A 126 -7.20 -3.39 -1.45
CA ARG A 126 -8.11 -2.64 -0.60
C ARG A 126 -8.08 -3.12 0.86
N LEU A 127 -8.09 -4.42 1.09
CA LEU A 127 -8.00 -4.97 2.45
C LEU A 127 -6.70 -4.58 3.14
N TYR A 128 -5.56 -4.69 2.44
CA TYR A 128 -4.28 -4.24 2.98
C TYR A 128 -4.28 -2.75 3.31
N LEU A 129 -4.85 -1.90 2.45
CA LEU A 129 -4.96 -0.47 2.72
C LEU A 129 -5.76 -0.18 3.99
N ASP A 130 -6.85 -0.92 4.23
CA ASP A 130 -7.70 -0.75 5.42
C ASP A 130 -6.97 -1.21 6.71
N GLU A 131 -6.01 -2.15 6.63
CA GLU A 131 -5.13 -2.53 7.76
C GLU A 131 -3.99 -1.53 8.01
N ILE A 132 -3.45 -0.89 6.96
CA ILE A 132 -2.35 0.06 7.09
C ILE A 132 -2.84 1.42 7.58
N ILE A 133 -3.93 1.93 7.00
CA ILE A 133 -4.42 3.30 7.24
C ILE A 133 -5.92 3.30 7.49
N SER A 134 -6.33 3.90 8.60
CA SER A 134 -7.73 4.22 8.89
C SER A 134 -7.89 5.72 9.12
N ASP A 135 -8.68 6.39 8.28
CA ASP A 135 -8.95 7.84 8.36
C ASP A 135 -7.68 8.71 8.50
N GLY A 136 -6.61 8.35 7.79
CA GLY A 136 -5.33 9.07 7.79
C GLY A 136 -4.44 8.78 8.99
N ILE A 137 -4.82 7.84 9.85
CA ILE A 137 -4.04 7.33 10.97
C ILE A 137 -3.40 6.01 10.54
N VAL A 138 -2.10 5.86 10.79
CA VAL A 138 -1.37 4.61 10.52
C VAL A 138 -1.67 3.62 11.64
N PHE A 139 -2.14 2.43 11.30
CA PHE A 139 -2.52 1.37 12.24
C PHE A 139 -1.47 0.27 12.33
N GLU A 140 -0.96 -0.19 11.18
CA GLU A 140 0.02 -1.26 11.10
C GLU A 140 1.00 -1.01 9.95
N VAL A 141 2.27 -1.34 10.17
CA VAL A 141 3.34 -1.26 9.15
C VAL A 141 4.16 -2.55 9.07
N ASP A 142 3.86 -3.55 9.93
CA ASP A 142 4.41 -4.89 9.81
C ASP A 142 3.64 -5.72 8.78
N GLU A 143 4.33 -6.12 7.72
CA GLU A 143 3.74 -6.86 6.59
C GLU A 143 3.09 -8.18 7.03
N GLU A 144 3.79 -8.97 7.84
CA GLU A 144 3.29 -10.28 8.29
C GLU A 144 2.03 -10.15 9.14
N THR A 145 1.98 -9.13 10.01
CA THR A 145 0.80 -8.83 10.80
C THR A 145 -0.41 -8.43 9.94
N ILE A 146 -0.20 -7.57 8.93
CA ILE A 146 -1.26 -7.18 7.98
C ILE A 146 -1.77 -8.41 7.21
N VAL A 147 -0.86 -9.23 6.71
CA VAL A 147 -1.17 -10.44 5.95
C VAL A 147 -1.96 -11.45 6.78
N ALA A 148 -1.58 -11.66 8.04
CA ALA A 148 -2.23 -12.61 8.93
C ALA A 148 -3.65 -12.18 9.33
N ARG A 149 -3.90 -10.87 9.39
CA ARG A 149 -5.24 -10.31 9.70
C ARG A 149 -6.14 -10.23 8.48
N THR A 150 -5.57 -10.18 7.29
CA THR A 150 -6.32 -10.09 6.05
C THR A 150 -6.96 -11.43 5.71
N PRO A 151 -8.31 -11.53 5.64
CA PRO A 151 -9.00 -12.79 5.38
C PRO A 151 -8.91 -13.15 3.89
N LEU A 152 -7.76 -13.65 3.45
CA LEU A 152 -7.57 -14.18 2.10
C LEU A 152 -8.17 -15.58 2.03
N ALA A 153 -9.12 -15.77 1.12
CA ALA A 153 -9.93 -17.00 1.00
C ALA A 153 -9.13 -18.30 0.83
N ASP A 154 -7.82 -18.22 0.56
CA ASP A 154 -6.95 -19.36 0.27
C ASP A 154 -6.01 -19.76 1.42
N GLN A 155 -5.84 -18.93 2.47
CA GLN A 155 -5.00 -19.30 3.61
C GLN A 155 -5.55 -20.54 4.32
N GLY A 156 -6.87 -20.62 4.50
CA GLY A 156 -7.50 -21.79 5.14
C GLY A 156 -7.29 -23.11 4.40
N ALA A 157 -7.24 -23.09 3.06
CA ALA A 157 -6.96 -24.29 2.27
C ALA A 157 -5.46 -24.63 2.28
N THR A 158 -4.60 -23.61 2.19
CA THR A 158 -3.14 -23.76 2.18
C THR A 158 -2.62 -24.27 3.53
N ASP A 159 -3.11 -23.72 4.64
CA ASP A 159 -2.77 -24.14 5.99
C ASP A 159 -3.24 -25.57 6.28
N LEU A 160 -4.42 -25.93 5.78
CA LEU A 160 -4.93 -27.31 5.87
C LEU A 160 -4.04 -28.27 5.08
N ASN A 161 -3.62 -27.90 3.87
CA ASN A 161 -2.73 -28.72 3.04
C ASN A 161 -1.35 -28.90 3.70
N ASN A 162 -0.77 -27.82 4.25
CA ASN A 162 0.49 -27.87 5.00
C ASN A 162 0.37 -28.75 6.25
N ALA A 163 -0.73 -28.64 7.00
CA ALA A 163 -0.99 -29.48 8.17
C ALA A 163 -1.16 -30.98 7.78
N ILE A 164 -1.80 -31.26 6.65
CA ILE A 164 -1.94 -32.62 6.10
C ILE A 164 -0.58 -33.19 5.70
N GLU A 165 0.29 -32.42 5.05
CA GLU A 165 1.65 -32.84 4.71
C GLU A 165 2.49 -33.14 5.95
N MET A 166 2.51 -32.24 6.93
CA MET A 166 3.20 -32.46 8.21
C MET A 166 2.71 -33.72 8.92
N ALA A 167 1.40 -33.98 8.89
CA ALA A 167 0.83 -35.19 9.45
C ALA A 167 1.32 -36.45 8.69
N LYS A 168 1.30 -36.43 7.35
CA LYS A 168 1.78 -37.54 6.50
C LYS A 168 3.24 -37.88 6.77
N GLU A 169 4.12 -36.88 6.88
CA GLU A 169 5.53 -37.10 7.22
C GLU A 169 5.70 -37.79 8.57
N ARG A 170 5.00 -37.30 9.61
CA ARG A 170 5.04 -37.91 10.95
C ARG A 170 4.58 -39.37 10.95
N PHE A 171 3.55 -39.71 10.17
CA PHE A 171 3.10 -41.09 10.01
C PHE A 171 4.09 -41.98 9.24
N SER A 172 4.83 -41.44 8.27
CA SER A 172 5.89 -42.15 7.55
C SER A 172 7.02 -42.60 8.49
N TYR A 173 7.42 -41.75 9.45
CA TYR A 173 8.39 -42.13 10.48
C TYR A 173 7.89 -43.25 11.40
N PHE A 174 6.58 -43.26 11.73
CA PHE A 174 5.98 -44.31 12.55
C PHE A 174 5.91 -45.68 11.85
N THR A 175 5.79 -45.69 10.52
CA THR A 175 5.64 -46.93 9.73
C THR A 175 6.96 -47.55 9.30
N LYS A 176 8.03 -46.75 9.17
CA LYS A 176 9.38 -47.23 8.81
C LYS A 176 10.20 -47.82 9.97
N GLY A 177 9.76 -47.64 11.21
CA GLY A 177 10.47 -48.09 12.42
C GLY A 177 10.13 -49.51 12.90
N ARG A 178 9.61 -50.38 12.04
CA ARG A 178 9.16 -51.74 12.39
C ARG A 178 9.75 -52.80 11.48
#